data_AF-A0A2G9SDE6-F1
#
_entry.id   AF-A0A2G9SDE6-F1
#
_cell.length_a   1.000
_cell.length_b   1.000
_cell.length_c   1.000
_cell.angle_alpha   90.00
_cell.angle_beta   90.00
_cell.angle_gamma   90.00
#
_symmetry.space_group_name_H-M   'P 1'
#
loop_
_entity.id
_entity.type
_entity.pdbx_description
1 polymer ?
#
loop_
_entity_poly.entity_id
_entity_poly.type
_entity_poly.pdbx_seq_one_letter_code
_entity_poly.pdbx_strand_id
1 'polypeptide(L)' 'EEEIPELEIDVDELLDMETDEQRGERVKELLNECYKPTEAFVTGLLEKIQGMQKLSTPQKK' A
#
# COMPACT_ATOMS: atom_id res chain seq x y z
N GLU A 1 -0.37 4.27 -26.91
CA GLU A 1 0.22 3.96 -25.59
C GLU A 1 -0.82 3.16 -24.82
N GLU A 2 -0.43 2.06 -24.19
CA GLU A 2 -1.31 1.43 -23.20
C GLU A 2 -1.37 2.39 -22.02
N GLU A 3 -2.50 3.07 -21.84
CA GLU A 3 -2.72 3.98 -20.71
C GLU A 3 -2.63 3.16 -19.43
N ILE A 4 -1.49 3.25 -18.75
CA ILE A 4 -1.30 2.67 -17.43
C ILE A 4 -2.28 3.42 -16.52
N PRO A 5 -3.29 2.75 -15.93
CA PRO A 5 -4.21 3.43 -15.04
C PRO A 5 -3.44 4.08 -13.90
N GLU A 6 -3.75 5.35 -13.60
CA GLU A 6 -3.23 6.05 -12.43
C GLU A 6 -3.87 5.47 -11.17
N LEU A 7 -3.24 4.44 -10.61
CA LEU A 7 -3.66 3.84 -9.35
C LEU A 7 -2.89 4.51 -8.19
N GLU A 8 -3.63 5.17 -7.30
CA GLU A 8 -3.10 5.71 -6.05
C GLU A 8 -3.34 4.69 -4.91
N ILE A 9 -2.28 4.40 -4.15
CA ILE A 9 -2.37 3.54 -2.96
C ILE A 9 -2.15 4.42 -1.73
N ASP A 10 -3.17 4.50 -0.87
CA ASP A 10 -3.10 5.29 0.36
C ASP A 10 -2.23 4.59 1.41
N VAL A 11 -1.03 5.13 1.63
CA VAL A 11 -0.07 4.56 2.59
C VAL A 11 -0.53 4.77 4.03
N ASP A 12 -1.27 5.84 4.32
CA ASP A 12 -1.82 6.10 5.63
C ASP A 12 -2.89 5.06 6.00
N GLU A 13 -3.76 4.69 5.05
CA GLU A 13 -4.75 3.62 5.22
C GLU A 13 -4.06 2.27 5.52
N LEU A 14 -3.02 1.92 4.77
CA LEU A 14 -2.26 0.68 5.00
C LEU A 14 -1.54 0.67 6.34
N LEU A 15 -1.02 1.82 6.79
CA LEU A 15 -0.38 1.95 8.09
C LEU A 15 -1.36 1.85 9.27
N ASP A 16 -2.64 2.18 9.07
CA ASP A 16 -3.70 2.00 10.07
C ASP A 16 -4.15 0.53 10.21
N MET A 17 -3.79 -0.33 9.25
CA MET A 17 -4.09 -1.77 9.34
C MET A 17 -3.16 -2.49 10.31
N GLU A 18 -3.73 -3.45 11.05
CA GLU A 18 -3.04 -4.16 12.14
C GLU A 18 -2.07 -5.24 11.65
N THR A 19 -2.33 -5.85 10.47
CA THR A 19 -1.57 -7.00 9.99
C THR A 19 -1.13 -6.84 8.52
N ASP A 20 0.01 -7.44 8.18
CA ASP A 20 0.49 -7.45 6.79
C ASP A 20 -0.42 -8.27 5.85
N GLU A 21 -1.19 -9.21 6.39
CA GLU A 21 -2.20 -9.94 5.62
C GLU A 21 -3.31 -9.01 5.14
N GLN A 22 -3.87 -8.18 6.03
CA GLN A 22 -4.88 -7.17 5.68
C GLN A 22 -4.35 -6.14 4.70
N ARG A 23 -3.11 -5.65 4.91
CA ARG A 23 -2.45 -4.73 3.98
C ARG A 23 -2.26 -5.36 2.61
N GLY A 24 -1.84 -6.63 2.58
CA GLY A 24 -1.62 -7.38 1.35
C GLY A 24 -2.90 -7.61 0.56
N GLU A 25 -4.00 -7.97 1.23
CA GLU A 25 -5.31 -8.07 0.59
C GLU A 25 -5.76 -6.73 0.00
N ARG A 26 -5.62 -5.63 0.76
CA ARG A 26 -6.00 -4.30 0.27
C ARG A 26 -5.23 -3.88 -0.98
N VAL A 27 -3.92 -4.09 -0.99
CA VAL A 27 -3.08 -3.80 -2.17
C VAL A 27 -3.44 -4.69 -3.34
N LYS A 28 -3.77 -5.97 -3.10
CA LYS A 28 -4.23 -6.89 -4.16
C LYS A 28 -5.57 -6.47 -4.75
N GLU A 29 -6.51 -5.99 -3.93
CA GLU A 29 -7.79 -5.47 -4.40
C GLU A 29 -7.61 -4.23 -5.29
N LEU A 30 -6.75 -3.30 -4.88
CA LEU A 30 -6.42 -2.12 -5.69
C LEU A 30 -5.76 -2.49 -7.01
N LEU A 31 -4.94 -3.56 -7.00
CA LEU A 31 -4.28 -4.09 -8.18
C LEU A 31 -5.13 -5.12 -8.97
N ASN A 32 -6.39 -5.36 -8.60
CA ASN A 32 -7.24 -6.35 -9.26
C ASN A 32 -7.48 -6.04 -10.74
N GLU A 33 -7.43 -4.76 -11.12
CA GLU A 33 -7.56 -4.31 -12.51
C GLU A 33 -6.22 -4.39 -13.29
N CYS A 34 -5.11 -4.71 -12.62
CA CYS A 34 -3.83 -4.92 -13.27
C CYS A 34 -3.74 -6.34 -13.84
N TYR A 35 -3.69 -6.44 -15.17
CA TYR A 35 -3.53 -7.70 -15.93
C TYR A 35 -2.13 -8.35 -15.81
N LYS A 36 -1.33 -7.98 -14.81
CA LYS A 36 0.06 -8.43 -14.62
C LYS A 36 0.25 -9.05 -13.23
N PRO A 37 1.23 -9.95 -13.06
CA PRO A 37 1.54 -10.50 -11.74
C PRO A 37 1.99 -9.37 -10.80
N THR A 38 1.23 -9.16 -9.73
CA THR A 38 1.45 -8.09 -8.75
C THR A 38 2.10 -8.58 -7.46
N GLU A 39 2.29 -9.89 -7.31
CA GLU A 39 2.76 -10.52 -6.07
C GLU A 39 4.11 -9.98 -5.59
N ALA A 40 5.07 -9.77 -6.51
CA ALA A 40 6.36 -9.18 -6.18
C ALA A 40 6.24 -7.71 -5.75
N PHE A 41 5.30 -6.96 -6.33
CA PHE A 41 5.03 -5.58 -5.94
C PHE A 41 4.37 -5.51 -4.56
N VAL A 42 3.37 -6.36 -4.31
CA VAL A 42 2.68 -6.46 -3.01
C VAL A 42 3.70 -6.74 -1.92
N THR A 43 4.53 -7.78 -2.08
CA THR A 43 5.56 -8.13 -1.08
C THR A 43 6.54 -6.98 -0.86
N GLY A 44 7.09 -6.40 -1.92
CA GLY A 44 8.05 -5.31 -1.78
C GLY A 44 7.45 -4.01 -1.21
N LEU A 45 6.16 -3.79 -1.39
CA LEU A 45 5.44 -2.68 -0.78
C LEU A 45 5.23 -2.93 0.72
N LEU A 46 4.77 -4.13 1.10
CA LEU A 46 4.61 -4.53 2.51
C LEU A 46 5.93 -4.44 3.30
N GLU A 47 7.04 -4.92 2.73
CA GLU A 47 8.36 -4.81 3.35
C GLU A 47 8.77 -3.35 3.63
N LYS A 48 8.43 -2.43 2.72
CA LYS A 48 8.68 -0.99 2.92
C LYS A 48 7.79 -0.40 4.00
N ILE A 49 6.49 -0.73 3.99
CA ILE A 49 5.50 -0.21 4.94
C ILE A 49 5.78 -0.72 6.36
N GLN A 50 6.27 -1.96 6.52
CA GLN A 50 6.62 -2.52 7.82
C GLN A 50 7.67 -1.69 8.57
N GLY A 51 8.55 -0.98 7.84
CA GLY A 51 9.54 -0.06 8.41
C GLY A 51 9.07 1.40 8.53
N MET A 52 7.88 1.74 8.03
CA MET A 52 7.33 3.09 8.04
C MET A 52 6.50 3.31 9.30
N GLN A 53 6.68 4.47 9.93
CA GLN A 53 5.86 4.92 11.05
C GLN A 53 5.13 6.21 10.62
N LYS A 54 3.84 6.34 10.98
CA LYS A 54 3.13 7.61 10.78
C LYS A 54 3.84 8.70 11.56
N LEU A 55 4.41 9.67 10.84
CA LEU A 55 4.94 10.87 11.47
C LEU A 55 3.75 11.67 12.00
N SER A 56 3.42 11.45 13.27
CA SER A 56 2.51 12.31 13.99
C SER A 56 3.17 13.68 14.06
N THR A 57 2.63 14.67 13.35
CA THR A 57 3.08 16.05 13.55
C THR A 57 2.87 16.37 15.04
N PRO A 58 3.91 16.82 15.77
CA PRO A 58 3.71 17.23 17.15
C PRO A 58 2.77 18.43 17.12
N GLN A 59 1.51 18.22 17.52
CA GLN A 59 0.57 19.30 17.75
C GLN A 59 1.23 20.23 18.78
N LYS A 60 1.69 21.39 18.32
CA LYS A 60 2.28 22.41 19.18
C LYS A 60 1.20 22.80 20.19
N LYS A 61 1.54 22.62 21.47
CA LYS A 61 0.76 22.99 22.66
C LYS A 61 0.31 24.45 22.65
#